data_AF-A0A820ZVR7-F1
#
_entry.id   AF-A0A820ZVR7-F1
#
_cell.length_a   1.000
_cell.length_b   1.000
_cell.length_c   1.000
_cell.angle_alpha   90.00
_cell.angle_beta   90.00
_cell.angle_gamma   90.00
#
_symmetry.space_group_name_H-M   'P 1'
#
loop_
_entity.id
_entity.type
_entity.pdbx_description
1 polymer ?
#
loop_
_entity_poly.entity_id
_entity_poly.type
_entity_poly.pdbx_seq_one_letter_code
_entity_poly.pdbx_strand_id
1 'polypeptide(L)'
;MATIAIMENNSLNPNSYPISNLKPIVSFGLITDIHYANNDDRWNYSKTFLRRYRNSLNLVDQACNYWLNGIHPIAFIIQLGDLIDGSCQTNKTSINDLETILKQFRNISPIYHIWGNHELYNFTRNELLNGPLCSFDTKNISPSHYGTFEVCPNLRIIAIDTYELSLLGIDKSEEIYIQSMNLLRKYNQNEKITDPTGLDGYQQRFIQLNGGLTQRQLIWLREQLIKAQHLHEKVIVVGHIPIHPKACDELALLWNYEDVLDILWTFDNTVLAYIAGHSHEGAYFHDEKNIHHLTLQALVECEPDTNAFATVHVYKEYLMIDGVGRIGTYRIDLTNLNEKRE
;
A
#
# COMPACT_ATOMS: atom_id res chain seq x y z
N MET A 1 21.19 -11.85 49.04
CA MET A 1 21.82 -11.34 47.81
C MET A 1 20.75 -11.27 46.74
N ALA A 2 20.76 -10.17 45.98
CA ALA A 2 19.59 -9.55 45.39
C ALA A 2 18.89 -10.37 44.29
N THR A 3 17.57 -10.42 44.43
CA THR A 3 16.59 -10.83 43.43
C THR A 3 16.53 -9.77 42.33
N ILE A 4 16.74 -10.18 41.07
CA ILE A 4 16.63 -9.29 39.91
C ILE A 4 15.14 -9.08 39.62
N ALA A 5 14.69 -7.84 39.77
CA ALA A 5 13.34 -7.40 39.45
C ALA A 5 13.15 -7.38 37.93
N ILE A 6 12.11 -8.08 37.48
CA ILE A 6 11.57 -7.99 36.12
C ILE A 6 10.81 -6.66 36.07
N MET A 7 11.29 -5.71 35.28
CA MET A 7 10.53 -4.50 34.96
C MET A 7 9.40 -4.89 34.00
N GLU A 8 8.16 -4.75 34.48
CA GLU A 8 6.95 -4.86 33.67
C GLU A 8 6.96 -3.75 32.61
N ASN A 9 6.99 -4.15 31.34
CA ASN A 9 6.70 -3.26 30.22
C ASN A 9 5.22 -2.85 30.32
N ASN A 10 4.97 -1.56 30.55
CA ASN A 10 3.64 -0.96 30.42
C ASN A 10 3.18 -1.09 28.96
N SER A 11 2.45 -2.17 28.66
CA SER A 11 1.70 -2.33 27.42
C SER A 11 0.57 -1.32 27.39
N LEU A 12 0.71 -0.26 26.59
CA LEU A 12 -0.40 0.60 26.22
C LEU A 12 -1.43 -0.24 25.46
N ASN A 13 -2.64 -0.26 26.02
CA ASN A 13 -3.81 -0.97 25.50
C ASN A 13 -4.19 -0.40 24.11
N PRO A 14 -4.28 -1.19 23.02
CA PRO A 14 -4.47 -0.64 21.67
C PRO A 14 -5.93 -0.27 21.32
N ASN A 15 -6.86 -0.31 22.28
CA ASN A 15 -8.29 -0.14 21.98
C ASN A 15 -8.85 1.21 22.41
N SER A 16 -9.38 1.91 21.41
CA SER A 16 -10.25 3.10 21.44
C SER A 16 -9.59 4.46 21.74
N TYR A 17 -9.08 5.10 20.68
CA TYR A 17 -9.21 6.56 20.64
C TYR A 17 -10.71 6.88 20.49
N PRO A 18 -11.32 7.68 21.37
CA PRO A 18 -12.69 8.11 21.16
C PRO A 18 -12.76 8.86 19.82
N ILE A 19 -13.68 8.45 18.95
CA ILE A 19 -13.99 9.20 17.72
C ILE A 19 -14.25 10.63 18.17
N SER A 20 -13.40 11.55 17.73
CA SER A 20 -13.52 12.94 18.17
C SER A 20 -14.86 13.48 17.67
N ASN A 21 -15.63 14.15 18.54
CA ASN A 21 -16.85 14.87 18.13
C ASN A 21 -16.55 16.06 17.18
N LEU A 22 -15.28 16.26 16.81
CA LEU A 22 -14.87 17.27 15.85
C LEU A 22 -15.18 16.78 14.45
N LYS A 23 -15.67 17.69 13.60
CA LYS A 23 -15.86 17.41 12.18
C LYS A 23 -14.49 17.39 11.50
N PRO A 24 -14.10 16.29 10.81
CA PRO A 24 -12.86 16.26 10.04
C PRO A 24 -12.92 17.23 8.85
N ILE A 25 -11.76 17.73 8.44
CA ILE A 25 -11.56 18.56 7.26
C ILE A 25 -11.95 17.78 6.00
N VAL A 26 -11.45 16.54 5.92
CA VAL A 26 -11.74 15.57 4.87
C VAL A 26 -11.62 14.17 5.44
N SER A 27 -12.33 13.23 4.86
CA SER A 27 -12.17 11.81 5.17
C SER A 27 -12.04 11.00 3.88
N PHE A 28 -11.26 9.92 3.88
CA PHE A 28 -11.10 9.05 2.73
C PHE A 28 -10.92 7.59 3.13
N GLY A 29 -11.34 6.66 2.26
CA GLY A 29 -11.25 5.23 2.50
C GLY A 29 -9.90 4.65 2.08
N LEU A 30 -9.44 3.61 2.79
CA LEU A 30 -8.29 2.77 2.44
C LEU A 30 -8.70 1.30 2.40
N ILE A 31 -8.27 0.59 1.37
CA ILE A 31 -8.51 -0.85 1.18
C ILE A 31 -7.41 -1.46 0.30
N THR A 32 -7.10 -2.74 0.47
CA THR A 32 -6.02 -3.40 -0.28
C THR A 32 -6.27 -4.88 -0.47
N ASP A 33 -5.55 -5.48 -1.44
CA ASP A 33 -5.42 -6.94 -1.60
C ASP A 33 -6.80 -7.63 -1.54
N ILE A 34 -7.72 -7.12 -2.36
CA ILE A 34 -9.09 -7.61 -2.49
C ILE A 34 -9.07 -8.96 -3.20
N HIS A 35 -8.18 -9.12 -4.17
CA HIS A 35 -7.98 -10.31 -5.00
C HIS A 35 -9.30 -10.96 -5.40
N TYR A 36 -10.27 -10.19 -5.89
CA TYR A 36 -11.51 -10.80 -6.33
C TYR A 36 -11.25 -11.78 -7.49
N ALA A 37 -11.87 -12.95 -7.40
CA ALA A 37 -11.99 -13.90 -8.49
C ALA A 37 -13.24 -14.76 -8.27
N ASN A 38 -13.89 -15.18 -9.34
CA ASN A 38 -14.99 -16.14 -9.25
C ASN A 38 -14.49 -17.58 -9.05
N ASN A 39 -13.66 -17.79 -8.03
CA ASN A 39 -12.99 -19.05 -7.73
C ASN A 39 -13.34 -19.56 -6.33
N ASP A 40 -13.21 -20.88 -6.14
CA ASP A 40 -13.29 -21.48 -4.81
C ASP A 40 -12.09 -21.06 -3.96
N ASP A 41 -12.30 -21.01 -2.64
CA ASP A 41 -11.29 -20.60 -1.68
C ASP A 41 -10.03 -21.47 -1.78
N ARG A 42 -8.86 -20.85 -1.62
CA ARG A 42 -7.57 -21.54 -1.70
C ARG A 42 -6.64 -21.08 -0.60
N TRP A 43 -5.86 -22.02 -0.08
CA TRP A 43 -4.77 -21.69 0.83
C TRP A 43 -3.69 -20.89 0.09
N ASN A 44 -3.09 -19.92 0.78
CA ASN A 44 -1.87 -19.27 0.32
C ASN A 44 -0.71 -20.29 0.20
N TYR A 45 0.42 -19.86 -0.37
CA TYR A 45 1.55 -20.75 -0.66
C TYR A 45 2.08 -21.49 0.59
N SER A 46 2.19 -20.79 1.72
CA SER A 46 2.63 -21.34 3.01
C SER A 46 1.56 -22.18 3.72
N LYS A 47 0.32 -22.22 3.21
CA LYS A 47 -0.84 -22.88 3.82
C LYS A 47 -1.15 -22.39 5.24
N THR A 48 -0.93 -21.11 5.49
CA THR A 48 -1.22 -20.46 6.77
C THR A 48 -2.52 -19.66 6.75
N PHE A 49 -2.92 -19.11 5.59
CA PHE A 49 -4.15 -18.33 5.43
C PHE A 49 -4.98 -18.83 4.25
N LEU A 50 -6.31 -18.81 4.43
CA LEU A 50 -7.26 -19.14 3.37
C LEU A 50 -7.69 -17.86 2.63
N ARG A 51 -7.42 -17.80 1.33
CA ARG A 51 -7.90 -16.74 0.43
C ARG A 51 -9.34 -17.04 0.01
N ARG A 52 -10.25 -16.13 0.33
CA ARG A 52 -11.71 -16.24 0.10
C ARG A 52 -12.17 -15.35 -1.05
N TYR A 53 -11.88 -15.78 -2.26
CA TYR A 53 -11.99 -14.95 -3.46
C TYR A 53 -13.38 -14.38 -3.72
N ARG A 54 -14.45 -15.19 -3.57
CA ARG A 54 -15.82 -14.69 -3.80
C ARG A 54 -16.33 -13.83 -2.64
N ASN A 55 -15.87 -14.10 -1.42
CA ASN A 55 -16.28 -13.35 -0.24
C ASN A 55 -15.80 -11.89 -0.31
N SER A 56 -14.74 -11.59 -1.05
CA SER A 56 -14.25 -10.23 -1.20
C SER A 56 -15.30 -9.26 -1.77
N LEU A 57 -16.23 -9.72 -2.62
CA LEU A 57 -17.37 -8.90 -3.07
C LEU A 57 -18.27 -8.45 -1.92
N ASN A 58 -18.53 -9.33 -0.96
CA ASN A 58 -19.37 -9.02 0.20
C ASN A 58 -18.64 -8.07 1.14
N LEU A 59 -17.34 -8.27 1.34
CA LEU A 59 -16.55 -7.43 2.24
C LEU A 59 -16.33 -6.02 1.67
N VAL A 60 -16.11 -5.89 0.37
CA VAL A 60 -16.05 -4.58 -0.31
C VAL A 60 -17.41 -3.89 -0.24
N ASP A 61 -18.51 -4.62 -0.42
CA ASP A 61 -19.85 -4.05 -0.26
C ASP A 61 -20.06 -3.52 1.17
N GLN A 62 -19.70 -4.31 2.19
CA GLN A 62 -19.78 -3.88 3.59
C GLN A 62 -18.93 -2.63 3.86
N ALA A 63 -17.71 -2.55 3.34
CA ALA A 63 -16.85 -1.37 3.46
C ALA A 63 -17.49 -0.14 2.80
N CYS A 64 -18.06 -0.30 1.60
CA CYS A 64 -18.75 0.78 0.92
C CYS A 64 -20.00 1.24 1.68
N ASN A 65 -20.80 0.32 2.21
CA ASN A 65 -21.95 0.65 3.04
C ASN A 65 -21.52 1.35 4.33
N TYR A 66 -20.40 0.93 4.95
CA TYR A 66 -19.85 1.62 6.11
C TYR A 66 -19.51 3.08 5.78
N TRP A 67 -18.81 3.33 4.68
CA TRP A 67 -18.43 4.68 4.26
C TRP A 67 -19.62 5.55 3.84
N LEU A 68 -20.63 4.98 3.18
CA LEU A 68 -21.83 5.71 2.75
C LEU A 68 -22.75 6.08 3.92
N ASN A 69 -22.80 5.26 4.97
CA ASN A 69 -23.67 5.46 6.13
C ASN A 69 -22.93 6.05 7.35
N GLY A 70 -21.63 6.30 7.23
CA GLY A 70 -20.81 6.88 8.28
C GLY A 70 -21.21 8.32 8.62
N ILE A 71 -20.94 8.74 9.87
CA ILE A 71 -21.21 10.11 10.35
C ILE A 71 -20.43 11.15 9.52
N HIS A 72 -19.25 10.76 9.04
CA HIS A 72 -18.40 11.58 8.18
C HIS A 72 -18.27 10.89 6.83
N PRO A 73 -18.95 11.38 5.78
CA PRO A 73 -18.84 10.79 4.45
C PRO A 73 -17.41 10.96 3.92
N ILE A 74 -16.92 9.94 3.22
CA ILE A 74 -15.61 9.98 2.58
C ILE A 74 -15.66 10.74 1.25
N ALA A 75 -14.56 11.39 0.89
CA ALA A 75 -14.40 12.14 -0.35
C ALA A 75 -13.89 11.27 -1.52
N PHE A 76 -13.11 10.24 -1.23
CA PHE A 76 -12.52 9.32 -2.20
C PHE A 76 -12.05 8.03 -1.51
N ILE A 77 -11.61 7.05 -2.30
CA ILE A 77 -10.96 5.82 -1.83
C ILE A 77 -9.55 5.74 -2.42
N ILE A 78 -8.57 5.27 -1.65
CA ILE A 78 -7.31 4.74 -2.18
C ILE A 78 -7.37 3.22 -2.04
N GLN A 79 -7.29 2.53 -3.18
CA GLN A 79 -7.17 1.09 -3.23
C GLN A 79 -5.72 0.73 -3.57
N LEU A 80 -5.03 0.05 -2.67
CA LEU A 80 -3.56 -0.07 -2.66
C LEU A 80 -2.99 -1.22 -3.52
N GLY A 81 -3.70 -1.66 -4.55
CA GLY A 81 -3.28 -2.75 -5.44
C GLY A 81 -3.94 -4.09 -5.14
N ASP A 82 -3.73 -5.02 -6.06
CA ASP A 82 -4.23 -6.39 -6.06
C ASP A 82 -5.77 -6.46 -5.92
N LEU A 83 -6.45 -5.79 -6.86
CA LEU A 83 -7.91 -5.70 -6.89
C LEU A 83 -8.56 -7.04 -7.30
N ILE A 84 -7.98 -7.72 -8.30
CA ILE A 84 -8.40 -9.04 -8.77
C ILE A 84 -7.26 -10.06 -8.64
N ASP A 85 -7.58 -11.34 -8.49
CA ASP A 85 -6.54 -12.37 -8.35
C ASP A 85 -5.88 -12.72 -9.70
N GLY A 86 -4.64 -13.24 -9.67
CA GLY A 86 -3.89 -13.61 -10.88
C GLY A 86 -4.46 -14.86 -11.55
N SER A 87 -5.26 -15.64 -10.81
CA SER A 87 -6.02 -16.75 -11.37
C SER A 87 -7.06 -16.30 -12.41
N CYS A 88 -7.52 -15.04 -12.38
CA CYS A 88 -8.42 -14.51 -13.40
C CYS A 88 -7.79 -14.59 -14.79
N GLN A 89 -6.49 -14.31 -14.92
CA GLN A 89 -5.77 -14.47 -16.19
C GLN A 89 -5.75 -15.91 -16.68
N THR A 90 -5.47 -16.84 -15.77
CA THR A 90 -5.44 -18.28 -16.10
C THR A 90 -6.82 -18.77 -16.56
N ASN A 91 -7.87 -18.24 -15.92
CA ASN A 91 -9.26 -18.58 -16.22
C ASN A 91 -9.84 -17.76 -17.38
N LYS A 92 -9.11 -16.77 -17.91
CA LYS A 92 -9.57 -15.81 -18.93
C LYS A 92 -10.80 -15.02 -18.49
N THR A 93 -10.86 -14.62 -17.22
CA THR A 93 -11.95 -13.85 -16.62
C THR A 93 -11.54 -12.43 -16.20
N SER A 94 -10.29 -12.01 -16.44
CA SER A 94 -9.72 -10.73 -15.96
C SER A 94 -10.64 -9.52 -16.17
N ILE A 95 -11.17 -9.32 -17.38
CA ILE A 95 -12.07 -8.20 -17.69
C ILE A 95 -13.40 -8.32 -16.93
N ASN A 96 -14.03 -9.50 -16.97
CA ASN A 96 -15.34 -9.73 -16.33
C ASN A 96 -15.26 -9.59 -14.81
N ASP A 97 -14.19 -10.13 -14.20
CA ASP A 97 -14.00 -10.08 -12.77
C ASP A 97 -13.66 -8.66 -12.31
N LEU A 98 -12.85 -7.93 -13.09
CA LEU A 98 -12.58 -6.50 -12.88
C LEU A 98 -13.86 -5.66 -12.92
N GLU A 99 -14.69 -5.84 -13.95
CA GLU A 99 -15.98 -5.14 -14.04
C GLU A 99 -16.91 -5.49 -12.87
N THR A 100 -16.88 -6.74 -12.40
CA THR A 100 -17.71 -7.21 -11.29
C THR A 100 -17.32 -6.53 -9.99
N ILE A 101 -16.03 -6.50 -9.65
CA ILE A 101 -15.57 -5.87 -8.41
C ILE A 101 -15.69 -4.35 -8.45
N LEU A 102 -15.45 -3.71 -9.60
CA LEU A 102 -15.61 -2.26 -9.74
C LEU A 102 -17.06 -1.81 -9.51
N LYS A 103 -18.06 -2.61 -9.87
CA LYS A 103 -19.47 -2.33 -9.58
C LYS A 103 -19.78 -2.29 -8.07
N GLN A 104 -18.98 -2.96 -7.23
CA GLN A 104 -19.20 -2.97 -5.78
C GLN A 104 -18.82 -1.68 -5.07
N PHE A 105 -17.98 -0.83 -5.67
CA PHE A 105 -17.66 0.46 -5.08
C PHE A 105 -18.79 1.51 -5.14
N ARG A 106 -19.98 1.13 -5.66
CA ARG A 106 -21.30 1.80 -5.47
C ARG A 106 -21.26 3.32 -5.36
N ASN A 107 -21.03 4.00 -6.49
CA ASN A 107 -21.05 5.47 -6.64
C ASN A 107 -20.04 6.26 -5.78
N ILE A 108 -19.16 5.61 -5.00
CA ILE A 108 -18.07 6.31 -4.31
C ILE A 108 -16.99 6.61 -5.35
N SER A 109 -16.75 7.90 -5.60
CA SER A 109 -15.82 8.37 -6.61
C SER A 109 -15.20 9.70 -6.16
N PRO A 110 -13.91 9.96 -6.44
CA PRO A 110 -12.99 9.09 -7.19
C PRO A 110 -12.43 7.91 -6.38
N ILE A 111 -11.89 6.93 -7.09
CA ILE A 111 -11.05 5.86 -6.53
C ILE A 111 -9.66 5.98 -7.16
N TYR A 112 -8.65 6.08 -6.31
CA TYR A 112 -7.24 6.07 -6.71
C TYR A 112 -6.72 4.65 -6.55
N HIS A 113 -6.52 3.98 -7.68
CA HIS A 113 -5.99 2.64 -7.77
C HIS A 113 -4.47 2.71 -7.82
N ILE A 114 -3.80 1.99 -6.92
CA ILE A 114 -2.38 1.67 -7.02
C ILE A 114 -2.26 0.32 -7.71
N TRP A 115 -1.23 0.11 -8.52
CA TRP A 115 -1.02 -1.18 -9.19
C TRP A 115 -0.14 -2.10 -8.36
N GLY A 116 -0.67 -3.28 -8.07
CA GLY A 116 0.06 -4.40 -7.48
C GLY A 116 0.55 -5.39 -8.53
N ASN A 117 1.18 -6.48 -8.08
CA ASN A 117 1.65 -7.54 -8.96
C ASN A 117 0.50 -8.24 -9.67
N HIS A 118 -0.67 -8.35 -9.03
CA HIS A 118 -1.80 -9.05 -9.63
C HIS A 118 -2.47 -8.26 -10.77
N GLU A 119 -2.41 -6.93 -10.75
CA GLU A 119 -2.76 -6.14 -11.95
C GLU A 119 -1.87 -6.54 -13.14
N LEU A 120 -0.56 -6.69 -12.91
CA LEU A 120 0.43 -7.03 -13.93
C LEU A 120 0.45 -8.51 -14.31
N TYR A 121 -0.19 -9.39 -13.53
CA TYR A 121 -0.51 -10.76 -13.96
C TYR A 121 -1.66 -10.81 -14.95
N ASN A 122 -2.63 -9.91 -14.79
CA ASN A 122 -3.87 -9.91 -15.55
C ASN A 122 -3.82 -9.05 -16.81
N PHE A 123 -3.04 -7.98 -16.80
CA PHE A 123 -3.06 -6.97 -17.84
C PHE A 123 -1.65 -6.49 -18.19
N THR A 124 -1.47 -6.09 -19.44
CA THR A 124 -0.31 -5.31 -19.85
C THR A 124 -0.39 -3.89 -19.29
N ARG A 125 0.74 -3.22 -19.12
CA ARG A 125 0.76 -1.80 -18.72
C ARG A 125 -0.08 -0.92 -19.67
N ASN A 126 -0.04 -1.18 -20.98
CA ASN A 126 -0.84 -0.43 -21.94
C ASN A 126 -2.35 -0.63 -21.73
N GLU A 127 -2.81 -1.84 -21.42
CA GLU A 127 -4.23 -2.08 -21.09
C GLU A 127 -4.62 -1.37 -19.81
N LEU A 128 -3.76 -1.40 -18.77
CA LEU A 128 -4.01 -0.70 -17.52
C LEU A 128 -4.08 0.83 -17.70
N LEU A 129 -3.17 1.42 -18.48
CA LEU A 129 -3.13 2.86 -18.75
C LEU A 129 -4.37 3.37 -19.51
N ASN A 130 -4.95 2.53 -20.36
CA ASN A 130 -6.16 2.84 -21.13
C ASN A 130 -7.45 2.32 -20.44
N GLY A 131 -7.32 1.73 -19.25
CA GLY A 131 -8.38 1.07 -18.51
C GLY A 131 -8.88 1.86 -17.30
N PRO A 132 -9.85 1.30 -16.56
CA PRO A 132 -10.46 1.96 -15.40
C PRO A 132 -9.51 2.07 -14.19
N LEU A 133 -8.39 1.37 -14.20
CA LEU A 133 -7.39 1.39 -13.13
C LEU A 133 -6.31 2.48 -13.31
N CYS A 134 -6.39 3.28 -14.38
CA CYS A 134 -5.49 4.42 -14.58
C CYS A 134 -5.98 5.66 -13.84
N SER A 135 -5.49 5.86 -12.62
CA SER A 135 -5.88 6.99 -11.75
C SER A 135 -5.09 8.30 -11.90
N PHE A 136 -4.01 8.34 -12.70
CA PHE A 136 -3.10 9.48 -12.77
C PHE A 136 -2.84 9.91 -14.22
N ASP A 137 -2.45 11.17 -14.44
CA ASP A 137 -1.99 11.62 -15.76
C ASP A 137 -0.57 11.07 -16.03
N THR A 138 -0.48 10.12 -16.96
CA THR A 138 0.73 9.37 -17.27
C THR A 138 1.43 9.81 -18.56
N LYS A 139 0.97 10.88 -19.23
CA LYS A 139 1.46 11.30 -20.56
C LYS A 139 2.99 11.42 -20.65
N ASN A 140 3.64 11.87 -19.58
CA ASN A 140 5.09 12.12 -19.54
C ASN A 140 5.89 11.01 -18.85
N ILE A 141 5.22 10.00 -18.29
CA ILE A 141 5.86 8.94 -17.49
C ILE A 141 5.53 7.53 -17.99
N SER A 142 4.64 7.40 -18.97
CA SER A 142 4.27 6.14 -19.62
C SER A 142 5.51 5.29 -19.98
N PRO A 143 5.48 3.97 -19.75
CA PRO A 143 4.34 3.16 -19.31
C PRO A 143 4.16 3.04 -17.78
N SER A 144 4.69 3.99 -17.00
CA SER A 144 4.60 3.98 -15.53
C SER A 144 3.32 4.62 -14.99
N HIS A 145 2.90 4.22 -13.79
CA HIS A 145 1.68 4.71 -13.14
C HIS A 145 1.95 5.21 -11.71
N TYR A 146 2.41 6.45 -11.63
CA TYR A 146 2.62 7.17 -10.37
C TYR A 146 2.16 8.61 -10.51
N GLY A 147 1.87 9.28 -9.41
CA GLY A 147 1.26 10.61 -9.47
C GLY A 147 1.06 11.25 -8.11
N THR A 148 0.46 12.43 -8.12
CA THR A 148 0.11 13.16 -6.91
C THR A 148 -1.24 13.83 -7.04
N PHE A 149 -1.94 13.94 -5.91
CA PHE A 149 -3.15 14.75 -5.80
C PHE A 149 -3.20 15.38 -4.40
N GLU A 150 -3.86 16.54 -4.33
CA GLU A 150 -4.10 17.24 -3.07
C GLU A 150 -5.33 16.63 -2.39
N VAL A 151 -5.20 16.30 -1.10
CA VAL A 151 -6.30 15.75 -0.28
C VAL A 151 -7.13 16.89 0.33
N CYS A 152 -6.42 17.88 0.86
CA CYS A 152 -6.94 19.16 1.33
C CYS A 152 -5.77 20.16 1.39
N PRO A 153 -6.02 21.45 1.67
CA PRO A 153 -4.94 22.40 1.83
C PRO A 153 -3.86 21.89 2.78
N ASN A 154 -2.60 21.92 2.34
CA ASN A 154 -1.41 21.48 3.07
C ASN A 154 -1.29 19.96 3.30
N LEU A 155 -2.09 19.10 2.64
CA LEU A 155 -1.90 17.65 2.68
C LEU A 155 -2.00 17.04 1.27
N ARG A 156 -0.97 16.31 0.88
CA ARG A 156 -0.82 15.71 -0.43
C ARG A 156 -0.59 14.21 -0.34
N ILE A 157 -1.14 13.49 -1.32
CA ILE A 157 -0.76 12.09 -1.58
C ILE A 157 0.27 12.06 -2.70
N ILE A 158 1.30 11.24 -2.52
CA ILE A 158 2.22 10.84 -3.58
C ILE A 158 2.10 9.33 -3.76
N ALA A 159 1.57 8.90 -4.89
CA ALA A 159 1.51 7.50 -5.28
C ALA A 159 2.75 7.12 -6.08
N ILE A 160 3.39 5.98 -5.76
CA ILE A 160 4.54 5.44 -6.46
C ILE A 160 4.21 4.08 -7.12
N ASP A 161 4.81 3.82 -8.28
CA ASP A 161 4.76 2.55 -9.01
C ASP A 161 5.90 1.66 -8.53
N THR A 162 5.58 0.75 -7.61
CA THR A 162 6.54 -0.19 -7.00
C THR A 162 6.96 -1.32 -7.94
N TYR A 163 6.44 -1.35 -9.17
CA TYR A 163 6.76 -2.33 -10.20
C TYR A 163 7.42 -1.71 -11.44
N GLU A 164 7.81 -0.43 -11.37
CA GLU A 164 8.48 0.23 -12.50
C GLU A 164 9.83 -0.43 -12.81
N LEU A 165 10.58 -0.84 -11.78
CA LEU A 165 11.70 -1.76 -11.92
C LEU A 165 11.24 -3.16 -11.50
N SER A 166 10.76 -3.97 -12.43
CA SER A 166 10.31 -5.34 -12.15
C SER A 166 10.40 -6.27 -13.36
N LEU A 167 10.02 -7.52 -13.18
CA LEU A 167 9.85 -8.49 -14.28
C LEU A 167 8.40 -8.59 -14.75
N LEU A 168 7.48 -7.85 -14.12
CA LEU A 168 6.05 -7.96 -14.34
C LEU A 168 5.54 -6.80 -15.21
N GLY A 169 4.73 -7.11 -16.21
CA GLY A 169 4.16 -6.11 -17.11
C GLY A 169 5.19 -5.37 -17.99
N ILE A 170 6.41 -5.89 -18.14
CA ILE A 170 7.49 -5.33 -18.98
C ILE A 170 7.89 -6.37 -20.01
N ASP A 171 8.04 -5.97 -21.28
CA ASP A 171 8.49 -6.86 -22.34
C ASP A 171 9.96 -7.30 -22.10
N LYS A 172 10.27 -8.57 -22.38
CA LYS A 172 11.60 -9.14 -22.13
C LYS A 172 12.73 -8.50 -22.93
N SER A 173 12.39 -7.83 -24.03
CA SER A 173 13.32 -7.09 -24.88
C SER A 173 13.64 -5.69 -24.36
N GLU A 174 12.86 -5.16 -23.42
CA GLU A 174 13.08 -3.82 -22.87
C GLU A 174 14.29 -3.79 -21.92
N GLU A 175 14.99 -2.66 -21.94
CA GLU A 175 16.17 -2.46 -21.10
C GLU A 175 15.84 -2.58 -19.61
N ILE A 176 14.68 -2.09 -19.18
CA ILE A 176 14.22 -2.17 -17.79
C ILE A 176 14.03 -3.62 -17.35
N TYR A 177 13.51 -4.51 -18.21
CA TYR A 177 13.38 -5.93 -17.89
C TYR A 177 14.76 -6.57 -17.69
N ILE A 178 15.72 -6.26 -18.58
CA ILE A 178 17.09 -6.78 -18.49
C ILE A 178 17.78 -6.30 -17.21
N GLN A 179 17.65 -5.00 -16.89
CA GLN A 179 18.17 -4.42 -15.64
C GLN A 179 17.54 -5.08 -14.41
N SER A 180 16.22 -5.26 -14.41
CA SER A 180 15.46 -5.92 -13.34
C SER A 180 15.89 -7.38 -13.15
N MET A 181 16.06 -8.11 -14.25
CA MET A 181 16.53 -9.51 -14.21
C MET A 181 17.95 -9.60 -13.65
N ASN A 182 18.85 -8.72 -14.09
CA ASN A 182 20.23 -8.70 -13.59
C ASN A 182 20.28 -8.37 -12.09
N LEU A 183 19.47 -7.41 -11.62
CA LEU A 183 19.39 -7.09 -10.21
C LEU A 183 18.85 -8.26 -9.39
N LEU A 184 17.74 -8.87 -9.82
CA LEU A 184 17.18 -10.06 -9.15
C LEU A 184 18.20 -11.19 -9.11
N ARG A 185 18.85 -11.51 -10.24
CA ARG A 185 19.82 -12.62 -10.36
C ARG A 185 21.11 -12.41 -9.59
N LYS A 186 21.44 -11.17 -9.21
CA LYS A 186 22.55 -10.89 -8.31
C LYS A 186 22.35 -11.57 -6.94
N TYR A 187 21.11 -11.69 -6.49
CA TYR A 187 20.76 -12.26 -5.18
C TYR A 187 20.10 -13.63 -5.31
N ASN A 188 19.15 -13.79 -6.24
CA ASN A 188 18.38 -15.02 -6.40
C ASN A 188 18.88 -15.89 -7.58
N GLN A 189 19.65 -16.93 -7.24
CA GLN A 189 20.18 -17.90 -8.19
C GLN A 189 19.27 -19.13 -8.40
N ASN A 190 18.11 -19.20 -7.74
CA ASN A 190 17.18 -20.31 -7.87
C ASN A 190 16.61 -20.41 -9.30
N GLU A 191 16.35 -21.62 -9.80
CA GLU A 191 15.79 -21.80 -11.14
C GLU A 191 14.44 -21.07 -11.27
N LYS A 192 13.57 -21.25 -10.26
CA LYS A 192 12.34 -20.48 -10.08
C LYS A 192 12.65 -19.19 -9.33
N ILE A 193 12.59 -18.07 -10.04
CA ILE A 193 12.84 -16.72 -9.48
C ILE A 193 11.77 -16.23 -8.49
N THR A 194 10.73 -17.02 -8.25
CA THR A 194 9.77 -16.82 -7.16
C THR A 194 10.14 -17.54 -5.87
N ASP A 195 11.13 -18.44 -5.92
CA ASP A 195 11.57 -19.23 -4.78
C ASP A 195 12.62 -18.44 -3.97
N PRO A 196 12.34 -18.11 -2.69
CA PRO A 196 13.28 -17.41 -1.82
C PRO A 196 14.23 -18.37 -1.08
N THR A 197 14.10 -19.69 -1.26
CA THR A 197 14.90 -20.67 -0.51
C THR A 197 16.39 -20.41 -0.65
N GLY A 198 17.09 -20.33 0.48
CA GLY A 198 18.54 -20.05 0.53
C GLY A 198 18.92 -18.58 0.46
N LEU A 199 17.96 -17.65 0.41
CA LEU A 199 18.21 -16.23 0.58
C LEU A 199 18.13 -15.87 2.07
N ASP A 200 19.12 -15.10 2.54
CA ASP A 200 19.23 -14.74 3.96
C ASP A 200 18.65 -13.35 4.26
N GLY A 201 17.86 -13.28 5.34
CA GLY A 201 17.27 -12.03 5.84
C GLY A 201 16.51 -11.26 4.75
N TYR A 202 16.73 -9.96 4.68
CA TYR A 202 16.05 -9.10 3.70
C TYR A 202 16.39 -9.39 2.23
N GLN A 203 17.37 -10.26 1.91
CA GLN A 203 17.59 -10.67 0.51
C GLN A 203 16.46 -11.54 -0.03
N GLN A 204 15.66 -12.14 0.85
CA GLN A 204 14.45 -12.88 0.50
C GLN A 204 13.47 -12.09 -0.37
N ARG A 205 13.52 -10.75 -0.31
CA ARG A 205 12.72 -9.83 -1.12
C ARG A 205 13.02 -9.89 -2.63
N PHE A 206 14.18 -10.42 -3.04
CA PHE A 206 14.58 -10.50 -4.46
C PHE A 206 13.91 -11.68 -5.17
N ILE A 207 12.58 -11.63 -5.23
CA ILE A 207 11.72 -12.56 -5.95
C ILE A 207 10.88 -11.83 -6.99
N GLN A 208 10.41 -12.55 -8.01
CA GLN A 208 9.62 -12.00 -9.12
C GLN A 208 8.30 -11.34 -8.69
N LEU A 209 7.77 -11.67 -7.51
CA LEU A 209 6.52 -11.11 -7.00
C LEU A 209 6.67 -9.63 -6.59
N ASN A 210 7.91 -9.15 -6.42
CA ASN A 210 8.22 -7.80 -5.99
C ASN A 210 8.79 -6.96 -7.15
N GLY A 211 9.17 -5.72 -6.84
CA GLY A 211 9.80 -4.79 -7.75
C GLY A 211 10.54 -3.70 -6.99
N GLY A 212 10.91 -2.65 -7.71
CA GLY A 212 11.60 -1.48 -7.22
C GLY A 212 11.22 -0.23 -7.99
N LEU A 213 11.82 0.89 -7.59
CA LEU A 213 11.72 2.15 -8.32
C LEU A 213 12.92 2.33 -9.24
N THR A 214 12.68 2.80 -10.47
CA THR A 214 13.79 3.22 -11.34
C THR A 214 14.42 4.50 -10.83
N GLN A 215 15.64 4.81 -11.27
CA GLN A 215 16.30 6.08 -10.95
C GLN A 215 15.45 7.30 -11.37
N ARG A 216 14.72 7.20 -12.48
CA ARG A 216 13.81 8.25 -12.95
C ARG A 216 12.72 8.55 -11.91
N GLN A 217 12.08 7.52 -11.36
CA GLN A 217 11.03 7.71 -10.37
C GLN A 217 11.56 8.11 -9.00
N LEU A 218 12.75 7.64 -8.59
CA LEU A 218 13.43 8.12 -7.38
C LEU A 218 13.72 9.63 -7.45
N ILE A 219 14.23 10.12 -8.60
CA ILE A 219 14.45 11.56 -8.84
C ILE A 219 13.11 12.31 -8.78
N TRP A 220 12.09 11.80 -9.48
CA TRP A 220 10.76 12.41 -9.48
C TRP A 220 10.16 12.49 -8.07
N LEU A 221 10.26 11.43 -7.26
CA LEU A 221 9.77 11.40 -5.88
C LEU A 221 10.46 12.49 -5.05
N ARG A 222 11.79 12.60 -5.17
CA ARG A 222 12.57 13.66 -4.51
C ARG A 222 12.09 15.05 -4.92
N GLU A 223 11.86 15.28 -6.21
CA GLU A 223 11.35 16.56 -6.72
C GLU A 223 9.96 16.89 -6.18
N GLN A 224 9.05 15.91 -6.06
CA GLN A 224 7.73 16.15 -5.48
C GLN A 224 7.82 16.50 -3.99
N LEU A 225 8.72 15.85 -3.24
CA LEU A 225 8.93 16.16 -1.81
C LEU A 225 9.57 17.54 -1.60
N ILE A 226 10.49 17.95 -2.48
CA ILE A 226 11.04 19.33 -2.49
C ILE A 226 9.90 20.33 -2.71
N LYS A 227 9.03 20.10 -3.68
CA LYS A 227 7.87 20.98 -3.93
C LYS A 227 6.94 21.05 -2.74
N ALA A 228 6.57 19.90 -2.15
CA ALA A 228 5.71 19.85 -0.98
C ALA A 228 6.31 20.62 0.21
N GLN A 229 7.62 20.46 0.45
CA GLN A 229 8.33 21.19 1.50
C GLN A 229 8.30 22.71 1.26
N HIS A 230 8.53 23.17 0.02
CA HIS A 230 8.44 24.60 -0.33
C HIS A 230 7.02 25.16 -0.18
N LEU A 231 6.00 24.34 -0.41
CA LEU A 231 4.60 24.70 -0.24
C LEU A 231 4.10 24.50 1.20
N HIS A 232 4.96 24.07 2.12
CA HIS A 232 4.60 23.74 3.50
C HIS A 232 3.48 22.68 3.61
N GLU A 233 3.41 21.78 2.64
CA GLU A 233 2.49 20.65 2.63
C GLU A 233 3.08 19.48 3.44
N LYS A 234 2.21 18.72 4.08
CA LYS A 234 2.51 17.38 4.56
C LYS A 234 2.20 16.35 3.49
N VAL A 235 2.91 15.22 3.53
CA VAL A 235 2.83 14.18 2.51
C VAL A 235 2.55 12.83 3.14
N ILE A 236 1.61 12.09 2.55
CA ILE A 236 1.50 10.64 2.70
C ILE A 236 1.93 10.02 1.37
N VAL A 237 2.90 9.11 1.43
CA VAL A 237 3.34 8.34 0.27
C VAL A 237 2.59 7.01 0.27
N VAL A 238 2.12 6.57 -0.90
CA VAL A 238 1.42 5.30 -1.05
C VAL A 238 2.04 4.48 -2.18
N GLY A 239 2.13 3.17 -1.99
CA GLY A 239 2.58 2.21 -2.99
C GLY A 239 2.03 0.83 -2.65
N HIS A 240 2.18 -0.15 -3.54
CA HIS A 240 1.69 -1.50 -3.24
C HIS A 240 2.65 -2.24 -2.30
N ILE A 241 3.95 -2.25 -2.64
CA ILE A 241 4.98 -2.98 -1.89
C ILE A 241 5.50 -2.16 -0.70
N PRO A 242 5.55 -2.70 0.53
CA PRO A 242 6.13 -2.04 1.69
C PRO A 242 7.62 -1.75 1.55
N ILE A 243 8.08 -0.71 2.25
CA ILE A 243 9.48 -0.23 2.18
C ILE A 243 10.23 -0.29 3.51
N HIS A 244 9.58 -0.62 4.62
CA HIS A 244 10.26 -0.68 5.92
C HIS A 244 10.27 -2.12 6.45
N PRO A 245 11.43 -2.72 6.77
CA PRO A 245 11.51 -4.13 7.17
C PRO A 245 10.72 -4.51 8.42
N LYS A 246 10.44 -3.54 9.30
CA LYS A 246 9.59 -3.74 10.50
C LYS A 246 8.08 -3.55 10.24
N ALA A 247 7.70 -3.17 9.02
CA ALA A 247 6.32 -2.92 8.62
C ALA A 247 5.81 -3.95 7.60
N CYS A 248 6.50 -5.08 7.42
CA CYS A 248 6.07 -6.18 6.55
C CYS A 248 6.85 -7.47 6.84
N ASP A 249 6.45 -8.55 6.18
CA ASP A 249 7.30 -9.74 6.04
C ASP A 249 8.54 -9.43 5.18
N GLU A 250 9.68 -10.08 5.47
CA GLU A 250 10.95 -9.86 4.76
C GLU A 250 10.84 -10.17 3.25
N LEU A 251 9.99 -11.14 2.87
CA LEU A 251 9.74 -11.52 1.49
C LEU A 251 8.96 -10.45 0.72
N ALA A 252 8.22 -9.58 1.40
CA ALA A 252 7.31 -8.62 0.80
C ALA A 252 7.96 -7.24 0.61
N LEU A 253 9.26 -7.09 0.85
CA LEU A 253 9.93 -5.78 0.85
C LEU A 253 10.30 -5.32 -0.57
N LEU A 254 10.27 -3.99 -0.81
CA LEU A 254 10.70 -3.40 -2.08
C LEU A 254 12.20 -3.70 -2.35
N TRP A 255 12.57 -4.02 -3.60
CA TRP A 255 13.94 -4.41 -3.94
C TRP A 255 14.98 -3.36 -3.52
N ASN A 256 14.71 -2.09 -3.81
CA ASN A 256 15.52 -0.96 -3.41
C ASN A 256 14.83 -0.10 -2.34
N TYR A 257 14.25 -0.75 -1.33
CA TYR A 257 13.60 -0.06 -0.21
C TYR A 257 14.54 0.92 0.50
N GLU A 258 15.84 0.62 0.54
CA GLU A 258 16.85 1.48 1.16
C GLU A 258 16.90 2.86 0.47
N ASP A 259 16.90 2.89 -0.87
CA ASP A 259 16.92 4.14 -1.65
C ASP A 259 15.66 4.99 -1.37
N VAL A 260 14.50 4.34 -1.22
CA VAL A 260 13.23 5.02 -0.94
C VAL A 260 13.22 5.57 0.48
N LEU A 261 13.62 4.76 1.47
CA LEU A 261 13.71 5.21 2.86
C LEU A 261 14.68 6.38 3.01
N ASP A 262 15.85 6.34 2.38
CA ASP A 262 16.83 7.44 2.42
C ASP A 262 16.25 8.75 1.86
N ILE A 263 15.44 8.66 0.80
CA ILE A 263 14.69 9.83 0.29
C ILE A 263 13.69 10.30 1.35
N LEU A 264 12.81 9.43 1.86
CA LEU A 264 11.76 9.85 2.81
C LEU A 264 12.36 10.46 4.09
N TRP A 265 13.43 9.86 4.61
CA TRP A 265 14.15 10.34 5.79
C TRP A 265 14.83 11.69 5.58
N THR A 266 15.20 12.05 4.34
CA THR A 266 15.69 13.40 4.02
C THR A 266 14.58 14.46 4.19
N PHE A 267 13.31 14.05 4.10
CA PHE A 267 12.12 14.90 4.21
C PHE A 267 11.25 14.50 5.41
N ASP A 268 11.87 14.08 6.52
CA ASP A 268 11.22 13.62 7.77
C ASP A 268 10.23 14.62 8.38
N ASN A 269 10.41 15.92 8.12
CA ASN A 269 9.49 16.97 8.54
C ASN A 269 8.32 17.20 7.56
N THR A 270 8.36 16.61 6.37
CA THR A 270 7.35 16.74 5.31
C THR A 270 6.53 15.45 5.18
N VAL A 271 7.19 14.30 5.22
CA VAL A 271 6.57 12.97 5.07
C VAL A 271 6.02 12.51 6.41
N LEU A 272 4.72 12.27 6.45
CA LEU A 272 4.03 11.75 7.64
C LEU A 272 4.04 10.22 7.66
N ALA A 273 3.75 9.61 6.51
CA ALA A 273 3.53 8.18 6.43
C ALA A 273 3.86 7.59 5.06
N TYR A 274 4.18 6.30 5.07
CA TYR A 274 4.13 5.41 3.92
C TYR A 274 3.04 4.37 4.15
N ILE A 275 2.09 4.23 3.21
CA ILE A 275 0.98 3.28 3.32
C ILE A 275 1.02 2.26 2.17
N ALA A 276 0.93 0.98 2.49
CA ALA A 276 1.09 -0.13 1.55
C ALA A 276 0.10 -1.29 1.73
N GLY A 277 0.12 -2.21 0.76
CA GLY A 277 -0.55 -3.52 0.78
C GLY A 277 0.47 -4.66 0.71
N HIS A 278 0.22 -5.68 -0.11
CA HIS A 278 1.13 -6.78 -0.52
C HIS A 278 1.49 -7.79 0.58
N SER A 279 1.89 -7.32 1.76
CA SER A 279 2.16 -8.17 2.93
C SER A 279 0.87 -8.42 3.70
N HIS A 280 0.12 -9.45 3.31
CA HIS A 280 -1.26 -9.70 3.74
C HIS A 280 -1.53 -9.75 5.25
N GLU A 281 -0.53 -10.11 6.07
CA GLU A 281 -0.65 -10.09 7.53
C GLU A 281 -0.77 -8.66 8.11
N GLY A 282 -0.36 -7.66 7.33
CA GLY A 282 -0.27 -6.26 7.72
C GLY A 282 0.79 -6.03 8.81
N ALA A 283 1.19 -4.79 8.97
CA ALA A 283 2.06 -4.37 10.07
C ALA A 283 2.07 -2.84 10.18
N TYR A 284 2.48 -2.36 11.34
CA TYR A 284 2.65 -0.94 11.60
C TYR A 284 3.96 -0.70 12.32
N PHE A 285 4.71 0.29 11.86
CA PHE A 285 5.95 0.71 12.48
C PHE A 285 6.12 2.24 12.41
N HIS A 286 6.39 2.86 13.54
CA HIS A 286 6.77 4.27 13.62
C HIS A 286 8.28 4.35 13.77
N ASP A 287 8.96 4.98 12.81
CA ASP A 287 10.42 4.96 12.74
C ASP A 287 11.09 6.12 13.51
N GLU A 288 12.42 6.02 13.63
CA GLU A 288 13.28 7.00 14.32
C GLU A 288 13.29 8.38 13.62
N LYS A 289 12.75 8.48 12.40
CA LYS A 289 12.58 9.72 11.63
C LYS A 289 11.16 10.25 11.72
N ASN A 290 10.37 9.72 12.65
CA ASN A 290 8.99 10.10 12.86
C ASN A 290 8.08 9.88 11.63
N ILE A 291 8.43 8.90 10.78
CA ILE A 291 7.59 8.47 9.66
C ILE A 291 6.83 7.22 10.07
N HIS A 292 5.53 7.21 9.80
CA HIS A 292 4.65 6.08 10.06
C HIS A 292 4.59 5.15 8.85
N HIS A 293 4.95 3.89 9.03
CA HIS A 293 4.86 2.87 7.98
C HIS A 293 3.69 1.95 8.31
N LEU A 294 2.67 1.94 7.45
CA LEU A 294 1.47 1.13 7.63
C LEU A 294 1.27 0.23 6.42
N THR A 295 1.32 -1.07 6.64
CA THR A 295 0.90 -2.07 5.66
C THR A 295 -0.43 -2.66 6.08
N LEU A 296 -1.44 -2.50 5.24
CA LEU A 296 -2.79 -2.95 5.52
C LEU A 296 -2.89 -4.47 5.40
N GLN A 297 -3.71 -5.06 6.27
CA GLN A 297 -4.12 -6.45 6.15
C GLN A 297 -4.92 -6.68 4.86
N ALA A 298 -4.67 -7.82 4.22
CA ALA A 298 -5.38 -8.17 2.99
C ALA A 298 -6.84 -8.55 3.25
N LEU A 299 -7.73 -8.00 2.42
CA LEU A 299 -9.16 -8.29 2.51
C LEU A 299 -9.48 -9.73 2.09
N VAL A 300 -8.77 -10.29 1.10
CA VAL A 300 -9.04 -11.65 0.60
C VAL A 300 -8.86 -12.73 1.68
N GLU A 301 -8.05 -12.49 2.71
CA GLU A 301 -7.80 -13.47 3.78
C GLU A 301 -8.72 -13.30 4.99
N CYS A 302 -9.63 -12.33 4.96
CA CYS A 302 -10.62 -12.12 6.02
C CYS A 302 -11.66 -13.25 6.07
N GLU A 303 -12.07 -13.62 7.28
CA GLU A 303 -13.27 -14.43 7.51
C GLU A 303 -14.55 -13.65 7.09
N PRO A 304 -15.67 -14.34 6.79
CA PRO A 304 -16.91 -13.67 6.39
C PRO A 304 -17.53 -12.72 7.43
N ASP A 305 -17.20 -12.88 8.71
CA ASP A 305 -17.70 -12.09 9.84
C ASP A 305 -16.72 -10.99 10.31
N THR A 306 -15.58 -10.82 9.62
CA THR A 306 -14.63 -9.72 9.83
C THR A 306 -14.48 -8.89 8.55
N ASN A 307 -13.56 -7.92 8.54
CA ASN A 307 -13.22 -7.13 7.37
C ASN A 307 -11.77 -6.60 7.46
N ALA A 308 -11.29 -5.93 6.42
CA ALA A 308 -10.02 -5.22 6.43
C ALA A 308 -10.10 -3.99 5.52
N PHE A 309 -10.55 -2.87 6.09
CA PHE A 309 -10.47 -1.55 5.47
C PHE A 309 -10.30 -0.49 6.56
N ALA A 310 -9.93 0.73 6.18
CA ALA A 310 -9.80 1.84 7.12
C ALA A 310 -10.42 3.13 6.57
N THR A 311 -10.72 4.07 7.47
CA THR A 311 -11.12 5.43 7.13
C THR A 311 -10.11 6.40 7.70
N VAL A 312 -9.50 7.23 6.86
CA VAL A 312 -8.62 8.29 7.33
C VAL A 312 -9.44 9.55 7.55
N HIS A 313 -9.44 10.08 8.76
CA HIS A 313 -10.03 11.36 9.13
C HIS A 313 -8.93 12.39 9.34
N VAL A 314 -8.91 13.44 8.51
CA VAL A 314 -7.92 14.52 8.60
C VAL A 314 -8.49 15.66 9.44
N TYR A 315 -7.78 16.04 10.49
CA TYR A 315 -8.08 17.19 11.35
C TYR A 315 -6.99 18.24 11.20
N LYS A 316 -7.14 19.37 11.90
CA LYS A 316 -6.19 20.48 11.83
C LYS A 316 -4.80 20.12 12.34
N GLU A 317 -4.71 19.28 13.36
CA GLU A 317 -3.46 19.01 14.09
C GLU A 317 -2.99 17.55 13.98
N TYR A 318 -3.85 16.65 13.49
CA TYR A 318 -3.57 15.23 13.37
C TYR A 318 -4.44 14.62 12.28
N LEU A 319 -4.09 13.43 11.84
CA LEU A 319 -4.99 12.53 11.16
C LEU A 319 -5.19 11.26 11.99
N MET A 320 -6.37 10.66 11.85
CA MET A 320 -6.73 9.38 12.46
C MET A 320 -6.97 8.38 11.34
N ILE A 321 -6.29 7.25 11.38
CA ILE A 321 -6.58 6.08 10.55
C ILE A 321 -7.47 5.19 11.41
N ASP A 322 -8.77 5.17 11.14
CA ASP A 322 -9.76 4.36 11.85
C ASP A 322 -9.95 3.02 11.15
N GLY A 323 -9.35 1.96 11.70
CA GLY A 323 -9.35 0.62 11.11
C GLY A 323 -10.59 -0.18 11.49
N VAL A 324 -11.07 -1.00 10.55
CA VAL A 324 -12.19 -1.93 10.76
C VAL A 324 -11.73 -3.36 10.56
N GLY A 325 -12.15 -4.23 11.48
CA GLY A 325 -11.83 -5.66 11.46
C GLY A 325 -10.38 -5.92 11.80
N ARG A 326 -9.58 -6.39 10.83
CA ARG A 326 -8.17 -6.75 11.04
C ARG A 326 -7.22 -5.56 11.09
N ILE A 327 -7.65 -4.37 10.67
CA ILE A 327 -6.82 -3.16 10.65
C ILE A 327 -6.96 -2.42 11.98
N GLY A 328 -5.84 -2.06 12.60
CA GLY A 328 -5.79 -1.25 13.82
C GLY A 328 -6.07 0.24 13.58
N THR A 329 -6.31 0.97 14.68
CA THR A 329 -6.53 2.43 14.64
C THR A 329 -5.27 3.18 15.05
N TYR A 330 -4.86 4.17 14.26
CA TYR A 330 -3.61 4.92 14.45
C TYR A 330 -3.84 6.42 14.38
N ARG A 331 -3.18 7.16 15.26
CA ARG A 331 -3.13 8.62 15.22
C ARG A 331 -1.76 9.06 14.72
N ILE A 332 -1.75 10.01 13.78
CA ILE A 332 -0.54 10.63 13.24
C ILE A 332 -0.67 12.14 13.44
N ASP A 333 0.18 12.72 14.28
CA ASP A 333 0.16 14.16 14.52
C ASP A 333 0.78 14.91 13.33
N LEU A 334 0.07 15.92 12.81
CA LEU A 334 0.56 16.80 11.75
C LEU A 334 1.59 17.80 12.30
N THR A 335 1.61 17.98 13.62
CA THR A 335 2.44 18.91 14.37
C THR A 335 3.57 18.19 15.09
N ASN A 336 4.49 17.56 14.35
CA ASN A 336 5.78 17.14 14.92
C ASN A 336 6.91 17.93 14.23
N LEU A 337 7.91 18.48 14.92
CA LEU A 337 8.04 19.01 16.29
C LEU A 337 9.39 19.76 16.28
N ASN A 338 9.36 21.08 16.30
CA ASN A 338 10.40 21.94 16.88
C ASN A 338 9.72 23.25 17.25
N GLU A 339 9.19 23.29 18.46
CA GLU A 339 9.35 24.47 19.30
C GLU A 339 10.83 24.88 19.21
N LYS A 340 11.07 26.07 18.66
CA LYS A 340 12.32 26.84 18.69
C LYS A 340 13.63 26.01 18.70
N ARG A 341 14.31 25.98 17.54
CA ARG A 341 15.77 26.07 17.58
C ARG A 341 16.11 27.54 17.83
N GLU A 342 16.33 27.89 19.10
CA GLU A 342 16.99 29.14 19.49
C GLU A 342 18.45 29.17 19.00
#